data_AF-A0A6I4W616-F1
#
_entry.id   AF-A0A6I4W616-F1
#
_cell.length_a   1.000
_cell.length_b   1.000
_cell.length_c   1.000
_cell.angle_alpha   90.00
_cell.angle_beta   90.00
_cell.angle_gamma   90.00
#
_symmetry.space_group_name_H-M   'P 1'
#
loop_
_entity.id
_entity.type
_entity.pdbx_description
1 polymer ?
#
loop_
_entity_poly.entity_id
_entity_poly.type
_entity_poly.pdbx_seq_one_letter_code
_entity_poly.pdbx_strand_id
1 'polypeptide(L)'
;MADEKEDTKRDRADVALKTLAQARIGLGVAAFTAPALSARLLGLGGADNPARDYALRLFGAREIGLGAGYLLGKGPSRKAWARYGLAADVLDTVAGLKGRGRLPLWSVAAVVALSGGAAALGAATVARDVVR
;
A
#
# COMPACT_ATOMS: atom_id res chain seq x y z
N MET A 1 -0.36 14.75 -31.23
CA MET A 1 0.34 13.46 -31.02
C MET A 1 1.14 13.39 -29.72
N ALA A 2 1.96 14.38 -29.35
CA ALA A 2 2.67 14.36 -28.06
C ALA A 2 1.71 14.57 -26.87
N ASP A 3 0.82 15.55 -26.98
CA ASP A 3 -0.15 15.95 -25.94
C ASP A 3 -1.16 14.82 -25.60
N GLU A 4 -1.69 14.16 -26.63
CA GLU A 4 -2.61 13.03 -26.53
C GLU A 4 -1.99 11.80 -25.83
N LYS A 5 -0.69 11.54 -26.06
CA LYS A 5 0.05 10.49 -25.37
C LYS A 5 0.30 10.83 -23.89
N GLU A 6 0.43 12.12 -23.58
CA GLU A 6 0.64 12.60 -22.22
C GLU A 6 -0.65 12.52 -21.39
N ASP A 7 -1.79 12.87 -21.98
CA ASP A 7 -3.10 12.77 -21.35
C ASP A 7 -3.49 11.31 -21.06
N THR A 8 -3.30 10.41 -22.04
CA THR A 8 -3.51 8.96 -21.86
C THR A 8 -2.68 8.39 -20.70
N LYS A 9 -1.45 8.89 -20.51
CA LYS A 9 -0.57 8.45 -19.41
C LYS A 9 -1.00 9.01 -18.05
N ARG A 10 -1.68 10.17 -17.99
CA ARG A 10 -2.27 10.70 -16.75
C ARG A 10 -3.48 9.89 -16.34
N ASP A 11 -4.40 9.63 -17.26
CA ASP A 11 -5.60 8.86 -16.99
C ASP A 11 -5.26 7.47 -16.42
N ARG A 12 -4.26 6.80 -17.00
CA ARG A 12 -3.78 5.51 -16.49
C ARG A 12 -3.19 5.60 -15.07
N ALA A 13 -2.45 6.66 -14.76
CA ALA A 13 -1.87 6.84 -13.43
C ALA A 13 -2.95 7.14 -12.38
N ASP A 14 -3.94 7.95 -12.74
CA ASP A 14 -5.08 8.27 -11.87
C ASP A 14 -5.96 7.03 -11.62
N VAL A 15 -6.20 6.22 -12.65
CA VAL A 15 -6.88 4.92 -12.51
C VAL A 15 -6.06 4.01 -11.61
N ALA A 16 -4.74 3.90 -11.82
CA ALA A 16 -3.88 3.06 -11.00
C ALA A 16 -3.89 3.46 -9.51
N LEU A 17 -3.81 4.76 -9.20
CA LEU A 17 -3.86 5.23 -7.81
C LEU A 17 -5.24 5.06 -7.16
N LYS A 18 -6.34 5.26 -7.91
CA LYS A 18 -7.69 4.95 -7.40
C LYS A 18 -7.83 3.47 -7.07
N THR A 19 -7.40 2.60 -7.98
CA THR A 19 -7.40 1.15 -7.75
C THR A 19 -6.52 0.77 -6.55
N LEU A 20 -5.33 1.37 -6.42
CA LEU A 20 -4.47 1.16 -5.26
C LEU A 20 -5.15 1.59 -3.95
N ALA A 21 -5.81 2.75 -3.93
CA ALA A 21 -6.53 3.22 -2.75
C ALA A 21 -7.69 2.30 -2.36
N GLN A 22 -8.43 1.76 -3.33
CA GLN A 22 -9.48 0.76 -3.09
C GLN A 22 -8.90 -0.56 -2.56
N ALA A 23 -7.79 -1.03 -3.15
CA ALA A 23 -7.10 -2.24 -2.72
C ALA A 23 -6.59 -2.11 -1.27
N ARG A 24 -6.02 -0.95 -0.91
CA ARG A 24 -5.62 -0.64 0.47
C ARG A 24 -6.78 -0.74 1.45
N ILE A 25 -7.94 -0.16 1.11
CA ILE A 25 -9.13 -0.26 1.96
C ILE A 25 -9.54 -1.72 2.11
N GLY A 26 -9.62 -2.48 1.02
CA GLY A 26 -10.00 -3.90 1.07
C GLY A 26 -9.05 -4.74 1.93
N LEU A 27 -7.74 -4.61 1.70
CA LEU A 27 -6.70 -5.29 2.48
C LEU A 27 -6.70 -4.83 3.94
N GLY A 28 -6.88 -3.54 4.18
CA GLY A 28 -6.91 -2.96 5.52
C GLY A 28 -8.11 -3.43 6.33
N VAL A 29 -9.29 -3.49 5.72
CA VAL A 29 -10.50 -4.07 6.33
C VAL A 29 -10.29 -5.55 6.64
N ALA A 30 -9.71 -6.32 5.73
CA ALA A 30 -9.40 -7.73 5.97
C ALA A 30 -8.42 -7.91 7.14
N ALA A 31 -7.33 -7.15 7.19
CA ALA A 31 -6.35 -7.19 8.27
C ALA A 31 -6.92 -6.72 9.61
N PHE A 32 -7.81 -5.74 9.60
CA PHE A 32 -8.44 -5.21 10.81
C PHE A 32 -9.48 -6.18 11.41
N THR A 33 -10.29 -6.79 10.56
CA THR A 33 -11.41 -7.63 11.00
C THR A 33 -11.01 -9.10 11.18
N ALA A 34 -10.09 -9.61 10.35
CA ALA A 34 -9.66 -11.00 10.34
C ALA A 34 -8.13 -11.16 10.35
N PRO A 35 -7.41 -10.60 11.33
CA PRO A 35 -5.94 -10.58 11.35
C PRO A 35 -5.30 -11.97 11.35
N ALA A 36 -5.90 -12.97 12.03
CA ALA A 36 -5.39 -14.34 12.00
C ALA A 36 -5.41 -14.95 10.59
N LEU A 37 -6.46 -14.66 9.81
CA LEU A 37 -6.55 -15.10 8.41
C LEU A 37 -5.53 -14.35 7.55
N SER A 38 -5.42 -13.03 7.70
CA SER A 38 -4.42 -12.22 6.98
C SER A 38 -3.00 -12.69 7.28
N ALA A 39 -2.68 -12.97 8.55
CA ALA A 39 -1.39 -13.51 8.96
C ALA A 39 -1.09 -14.85 8.31
N ARG A 40 -2.08 -15.75 8.26
CA ARG A 40 -1.95 -17.05 7.60
C ARG A 40 -1.68 -16.91 6.10
N LEU A 41 -2.41 -16.03 5.42
CA LEU A 41 -2.23 -15.76 3.99
C LEU A 41 -0.90 -15.10 3.65
N LEU A 42 -0.34 -14.31 4.58
CA LEU A 42 0.97 -13.67 4.44
C LEU A 42 2.12 -14.49 5.03
N GLY A 43 1.83 -15.64 5.66
CA GLY A 43 2.86 -16.52 6.21
C GLY A 43 3.54 -16.00 7.46
N LEU A 44 2.83 -15.17 8.23
CA LEU A 44 3.32 -14.55 9.45
C LEU A 44 3.05 -15.42 10.69
N GLY A 45 3.00 -16.75 10.53
CA GLY A 45 2.88 -17.72 11.62
C GLY A 45 1.45 -18.18 11.95
N GLY A 46 1.31 -19.05 12.97
CA GLY A 46 0.08 -19.74 13.37
C GLY A 46 -0.98 -18.87 14.06
N ALA A 47 -2.14 -19.46 14.38
CA ALA A 47 -3.34 -18.74 14.80
C ALA A 47 -3.20 -17.97 16.14
N ASP A 48 -2.38 -18.44 17.08
CA ASP A 48 -2.24 -17.82 18.41
C ASP A 48 -1.04 -16.87 18.50
N ASN A 49 -1.22 -15.63 18.03
CA ASN A 49 -0.29 -14.54 18.31
C ASN A 49 -1.04 -13.20 18.48
N PRO A 50 -1.49 -12.87 19.70
CA PRO A 50 -2.25 -11.64 19.97
C PRO A 50 -1.48 -10.35 19.63
N ALA A 51 -0.16 -10.33 19.82
CA ALA A 51 0.67 -9.17 19.51
C ALA A 51 0.75 -8.91 17.99
N ARG A 52 0.91 -9.97 17.20
CA ARG A 52 0.83 -9.87 15.73
C ARG A 52 -0.55 -9.43 15.28
N ASP A 53 -1.60 -10.02 15.85
CA ASP A 53 -2.97 -9.70 15.46
C ASP A 53 -3.33 -8.25 15.81
N TYR A 54 -2.85 -7.73 16.94
CA TYR A 54 -2.92 -6.30 17.26
C TYR A 54 -2.16 -5.45 16.23
N ALA A 55 -0.92 -5.82 15.88
CA ALA A 55 -0.14 -5.09 14.89
C ALA A 55 -0.80 -5.08 13.49
N LEU A 56 -1.41 -6.19 13.07
CA LEU A 56 -2.16 -6.27 11.81
C LEU A 56 -3.41 -5.40 11.81
N ARG A 57 -4.08 -5.24 12.97
CA ARG A 57 -5.18 -4.27 13.10
C ARG A 57 -4.69 -2.84 12.98
N LEU A 58 -3.57 -2.49 13.61
CA LEU A 58 -2.99 -1.15 13.45
C LEU A 58 -2.60 -0.86 11.99
N PHE A 59 -1.96 -1.83 11.33
CA PHE A 59 -1.68 -1.79 9.89
C PHE A 59 -2.97 -1.58 9.09
N GLY A 60 -3.99 -2.39 9.33
CA GLY A 60 -5.25 -2.31 8.61
C GLY A 60 -5.96 -0.98 8.78
N ALA A 61 -6.00 -0.43 10.01
CA ALA A 61 -6.57 0.89 10.28
C ALA A 61 -5.85 2.00 9.50
N ARG A 62 -4.51 1.94 9.42
CA ARG A 62 -3.72 2.87 8.62
C ARG A 62 -4.03 2.78 7.13
N GLU A 63 -4.11 1.56 6.58
CA GLU A 63 -4.41 1.37 5.15
C GLU A 63 -5.80 1.88 4.78
N ILE A 64 -6.79 1.65 5.65
CA ILE A 64 -8.13 2.23 5.50
C ILE A 64 -8.05 3.76 5.48
N GLY A 65 -7.34 4.36 6.43
CA GLY A 65 -7.18 5.81 6.52
C GLY A 65 -6.49 6.42 5.29
N LEU A 66 -5.39 5.82 4.83
CA LEU A 66 -4.65 6.27 3.65
C LEU A 66 -5.48 6.17 2.37
N GLY A 67 -6.19 5.05 2.17
CA GLY A 67 -7.06 4.85 1.02
C GLY A 67 -8.26 5.80 1.03
N ALA A 68 -8.94 5.93 2.18
CA ALA A 68 -10.06 6.84 2.34
C ALA A 68 -9.64 8.31 2.14
N GLY A 69 -8.51 8.70 2.73
CA GLY A 69 -7.95 10.05 2.57
C GLY A 69 -7.67 10.40 1.11
N TYR A 70 -7.11 9.46 0.33
CA TYR A 70 -6.89 9.65 -1.10
C TYR A 70 -8.20 9.79 -1.89
N LEU A 71 -9.16 8.89 -1.67
CA LEU A 71 -10.42 8.86 -2.41
C LEU A 71 -11.30 10.09 -2.12
N LEU A 72 -11.40 10.47 -0.84
CA LEU A 72 -12.19 11.62 -0.38
C LEU A 72 -11.48 12.95 -0.65
N GLY A 73 -10.15 12.95 -0.68
CA GLY A 73 -9.33 14.13 -0.97
C GLY A 73 -9.54 14.67 -2.39
N LYS A 74 -9.30 15.98 -2.57
CA LYS A 74 -9.30 16.68 -3.86
C LYS A 74 -8.04 17.53 -4.00
N GLY A 75 -7.63 17.80 -5.24
CA GLY A 75 -6.52 18.71 -5.56
C GLY A 75 -5.27 18.46 -4.69
N PRO A 76 -4.74 19.48 -3.98
CA PRO A 76 -3.56 19.33 -3.13
C PRO A 76 -3.69 18.27 -2.02
N SER A 77 -4.88 18.12 -1.43
CA SER A 77 -5.11 17.14 -0.35
C SER A 77 -4.98 15.70 -0.88
N ARG A 78 -5.53 15.40 -2.06
CA ARG A 78 -5.35 14.08 -2.69
C ARG A 78 -3.88 13.76 -2.96
N LYS A 79 -3.11 14.76 -3.43
CA LYS A 79 -1.66 14.61 -3.65
C LYS A 79 -0.91 14.36 -2.35
N ALA A 80 -1.27 15.03 -1.26
CA ALA A 80 -0.68 14.77 0.05
C ALA A 80 -0.92 13.33 0.52
N TRP A 81 -2.15 12.84 0.43
CA TRP A 81 -2.47 11.44 0.76
C TRP A 81 -1.76 10.42 -0.13
N ALA A 82 -1.59 10.71 -1.42
CA ALA A 82 -0.80 9.86 -2.31
C ALA A 82 0.67 9.77 -1.87
N ARG A 83 1.27 10.91 -1.46
CA ARG A 83 2.66 10.97 -0.95
C ARG A 83 2.80 10.25 0.39
N TYR A 84 1.86 10.40 1.30
CA TYR A 84 1.85 9.65 2.56
C TYR A 84 1.72 8.15 2.33
N GLY A 85 0.85 7.74 1.40
CA GLY A 85 0.74 6.35 0.97
C GLY A 85 2.04 5.80 0.39
N LEU A 86 2.73 6.57 -0.46
CA LEU A 86 4.03 6.17 -0.98
C LEU A 86 5.08 6.01 0.12
N ALA A 87 5.18 6.98 1.04
CA ALA A 87 6.13 6.90 2.15
C ALA A 87 5.85 5.65 3.00
N ALA A 88 4.57 5.38 3.25
CA ALA A 88 4.10 4.19 3.91
C ALA A 88 4.57 2.89 3.24
N ASP A 89 4.30 2.73 1.95
CA ASP A 89 4.66 1.54 1.18
C ASP A 89 6.18 1.30 1.15
N VAL A 90 6.98 2.37 1.05
CA VAL A 90 8.44 2.29 1.08
C VAL A 90 8.92 1.75 2.44
N LEU A 91 8.38 2.29 3.53
CA LEU A 91 8.72 1.82 4.88
C LEU A 91 8.31 0.37 5.10
N ASP A 92 7.13 -0.03 4.61
CA ASP A 92 6.64 -1.41 4.70
C ASP A 92 7.51 -2.36 3.87
N THR A 93 8.00 -1.92 2.71
CA THR A 93 8.97 -2.67 1.89
C THR A 93 10.29 -2.88 2.62
N VAL A 94 10.83 -1.83 3.24
CA VAL A 94 12.04 -1.92 4.06
C VAL A 94 11.84 -2.85 5.24
N ALA A 95 10.68 -2.79 5.91
CA ALA A 95 10.34 -3.68 7.01
C ALA A 95 10.27 -5.14 6.56
N GLY A 96 9.64 -5.42 5.42
CA GLY A 96 9.58 -6.75 4.82
C GLY A 96 10.97 -7.31 4.51
N LEU A 97 11.85 -6.50 3.90
CA LEU A 97 13.24 -6.89 3.61
C LEU A 97 14.04 -7.18 4.89
N LYS A 98 13.84 -6.39 5.96
CA LYS A 98 14.45 -6.64 7.28
C LYS A 98 13.95 -7.93 7.94
N GLY A 99 12.82 -8.46 7.49
CA GLY A 99 12.31 -9.77 7.92
C GLY A 99 13.09 -10.96 7.34
N ARG A 100 13.96 -10.76 6.34
CA ARG A 100 14.77 -11.82 5.75
C ARG A 100 15.66 -12.50 6.79
N GLY A 101 15.68 -13.83 6.79
CA GLY A 101 16.40 -14.64 7.78
C GLY A 101 15.67 -14.81 9.13
N ARG A 102 14.54 -14.11 9.34
CA ARG A 102 13.68 -14.25 10.53
C ARG A 102 12.28 -14.75 10.20
N LEU A 103 11.83 -14.56 8.96
CA LEU A 103 10.54 -14.99 8.42
C LEU A 103 10.72 -15.99 7.27
N PRO A 104 9.71 -16.82 6.97
CA PRO A 104 9.71 -17.63 5.77
C PRO A 104 9.92 -16.76 4.51
N LEU A 105 10.69 -17.27 3.55
CA LEU A 105 11.03 -16.50 2.34
C LEU A 105 9.79 -16.07 1.55
N TRP A 106 8.76 -16.91 1.53
CA TRP A 106 7.51 -16.60 0.84
C TRP A 106 6.77 -15.44 1.51
N SER A 107 6.81 -15.33 2.84
CA SER A 107 6.21 -14.24 3.60
C SER A 107 6.90 -12.92 3.28
N VAL A 108 8.24 -12.94 3.27
CA VAL A 108 9.06 -11.78 2.88
C VAL A 108 8.74 -11.37 1.45
N ALA A 109 8.71 -12.33 0.51
CA ALA A 109 8.39 -12.06 -0.88
C ALA A 109 6.99 -11.49 -1.06
N ALA A 110 5.99 -12.04 -0.36
CA ALA A 110 4.60 -11.57 -0.44
C ALA A 110 4.46 -10.12 0.06
N VAL A 111 5.01 -9.81 1.24
CA VAL A 111 4.97 -8.46 1.80
C VAL A 111 5.71 -7.47 0.90
N VAL A 112 6.94 -7.80 0.48
CA VAL A 112 7.76 -6.93 -0.38
C VAL A 112 7.13 -6.75 -1.77
N ALA A 113 6.49 -7.76 -2.33
CA ALA A 113 5.80 -7.63 -3.61
C ALA A 113 4.59 -6.69 -3.51
N LEU A 114 3.78 -6.82 -2.46
CA LEU A 114 2.63 -5.96 -2.21
C LEU A 114 3.05 -4.51 -1.98
N SER A 115 3.91 -4.27 -0.98
CA SER A 115 4.33 -2.92 -0.61
C SER A 115 5.26 -2.31 -1.67
N GLY A 116 6.18 -3.09 -2.23
CA GLY A 116 7.10 -2.62 -3.26
C GLY A 116 6.39 -2.29 -4.57
N GLY A 117 5.40 -3.09 -4.96
CA GLY A 117 4.54 -2.81 -6.11
C GLY A 117 3.72 -1.53 -5.90
N ALA A 118 3.12 -1.36 -4.73
CA ALA A 118 2.40 -0.14 -4.36
C ALA A 118 3.32 1.09 -4.36
N ALA A 119 4.52 0.98 -3.79
CA ALA A 119 5.53 2.04 -3.80
C ALA A 119 5.95 2.42 -5.22
N ALA A 120 6.14 1.44 -6.12
CA ALA A 120 6.49 1.71 -7.51
C ALA A 120 5.38 2.51 -8.23
N LEU A 121 4.10 2.12 -8.03
CA LEU A 121 2.95 2.85 -8.59
C LEU A 121 2.84 4.26 -8.00
N GLY A 122 3.05 4.41 -6.69
CA GLY A 122 3.05 5.70 -6.00
C GLY A 122 4.17 6.62 -6.51
N ALA A 123 5.40 6.11 -6.60
CA ALA A 123 6.57 6.86 -7.05
C ALA A 123 6.42 7.35 -8.51
N ALA A 124 5.92 6.48 -9.40
CA ALA A 124 5.67 6.84 -10.80
C ALA A 124 4.70 8.02 -10.95
N THR A 125 3.81 8.22 -9.97
CA THR A 125 2.83 9.31 -9.99
C THR A 125 3.35 10.55 -9.26
N VAL A 126 3.96 10.38 -8.09
CA VAL A 126 4.52 11.50 -7.30
C VAL A 126 5.70 12.18 -8.02
N ALA A 127 6.56 11.42 -8.69
CA ALA A 127 7.69 12.01 -9.45
C ALA A 127 7.21 12.98 -10.55
N ARG A 128 6.05 12.70 -11.16
CA ARG A 128 5.46 13.58 -12.19
C ARG A 128 4.90 14.89 -11.61
N ASP A 129 4.52 14.88 -10.33
CA ASP A 129 4.03 16.07 -9.62
C ASP A 129 5.15 17.02 -9.17
N VAL A 130 6.41 16.57 -9.14
CA VAL A 130 7.57 17.39 -8.71
C VAL A 130 8.34 17.98 -9.89
N VAL A 131 8.30 17.33 -11.06
CA VAL A 131 8.97 17.79 -12.29
C VAL A 131 8.18 18.90 -13.02
N ARG A 132 7.07 19.38 -12.43
CA ARG A 132 6.26 20.50 -12.92
C ARG A 132 6.10 21.54 -11.83
#